data_AF-A0A5P1X882-F1
#
_entry.id   AF-A0A5P1X882-F1
#
_cell.length_a   1.000
_cell.length_b   1.000
_cell.length_c   1.000
_cell.angle_alpha   90.00
_cell.angle_beta   90.00
_cell.angle_gamma   90.00
#
_symmetry.space_group_name_H-M   'P 1'
#
loop_
_entity.id
_entity.type
_entity.pdbx_description
1 polymer ?
#
loop_
_entity_poly.entity_id
_entity_poly.type
_entity_poly.pdbx_seq_one_letter_code
_entity_poly.pdbx_strand_id
1 'polypeptide(L)' 'MYVSYIPQIISNFSGDPVSPLQPLVAMINGILWTGYGWFKTYKDWPVIISNVPGVIFRFITVLTVYIH' A
#
# COMPACT_ATOMS: atom_id res chain seq x y z
N MET A 1 -2.81 1.72 8.87
CA MET A 1 -4.14 2.22 8.47
C MET A 1 -4.05 2.65 7.00
N TYR A 2 -4.91 2.15 6.12
CA TYR A 2 -4.80 2.40 4.67
C TYR A 2 -5.19 3.83 4.28
N VAL A 3 -6.07 4.43 5.08
CA VAL A 3 -6.60 5.80 4.91
C VAL A 3 -5.50 6.86 5.08
N SER A 4 -4.42 6.59 5.82
CA SER A 4 -3.33 7.54 6.02
C SER A 4 -2.51 7.82 4.75
N TYR A 5 -2.70 7.04 3.68
CA TYR A 5 -2.06 7.27 2.38
C TYR A 5 -2.84 8.24 1.49
N ILE A 6 -4.14 8.49 1.76
CA ILE A 6 -4.94 9.49 1.05
C ILE A 6 -4.30 10.90 1.13
N PRO A 7 -3.96 11.43 2.33
CA PRO A 7 -3.30 12.74 2.41
C PRO A 7 -1.90 12.75 1.75
N GLN A 8 -1.20 11.62 1.72
CA GLN A 8 0.10 11.51 1.02
C GLN A 8 -0.06 11.62 -0.49
N ILE A 9 -1.09 10.99 -1.06
CA ILE A 9 -1.43 11.12 -2.48
C ILE A 9 -1.79 12.56 -2.82
N ILE A 10 -2.57 13.24 -1.97
CA ILE A 10 -2.91 14.66 -2.15
C ILE A 10 -1.63 15.53 -2.11
N SER A 11 -0.74 15.29 -1.15
CA SER A 11 0.55 16.00 -1.05
C SER A 11 1.40 15.85 -2.31
N ASN A 12 1.48 14.65 -2.87
CA ASN A 12 2.20 14.39 -4.13
C ASN A 12 1.66 15.22 -5.31
N PHE A 13 0.33 15.37 -5.42
CA PHE A 13 -0.29 16.19 -6.45
C PHE A 13 -0.21 17.70 -6.17
N SER A 14 -0.08 18.11 -4.91
CA SER A 14 0.09 19.51 -4.52
C SER A 14 1.52 20.04 -4.73
N GLY A 15 2.43 19.22 -5.26
CA GLY A 15 3.82 19.59 -5.51
C GLY A 15 4.77 19.38 -4.33
N ASP A 16 4.29 18.74 -3.25
CA ASP A 16 5.07 18.37 -2.07
C ASP A 16 5.19 16.83 -1.99
N PRO A 17 6.06 16.20 -2.80
CA PRO A 17 6.17 14.75 -2.86
C PRO A 17 6.65 14.16 -1.52
N VAL A 18 5.93 13.15 -1.05
CA VAL A 18 6.33 12.37 0.14
C VAL A 18 7.43 11.38 -0.20
N SER A 19 8.22 10.98 0.80
CA SER A 19 9.27 9.96 0.62
C SER A 19 8.66 8.62 0.14
N PRO A 20 9.03 8.11 -1.05
CA PRO A 20 8.43 6.91 -1.63
C PRO A 20 8.86 5.63 -0.91
N LEU A 21 9.95 5.68 -0.13
CA LEU A 21 10.52 4.50 0.54
C LEU A 21 9.53 3.89 1.53
N GLN A 22 8.85 4.70 2.33
CA GLN A 22 7.92 4.21 3.34
C GLN A 22 6.68 3.53 2.71
N PRO A 23 5.98 4.15 1.74
CA PRO A 23 4.93 3.48 0.98
C PRO A 23 5.40 2.20 0.29
N LEU A 24 6.60 2.19 -0.31
CA LEU A 24 7.16 1.04 -1.03
C LEU A 24 7.42 -0.16 -0.10
N VAL A 25 8.15 0.05 1.00
CA VAL A 25 8.44 -1.03 1.98
C VAL A 25 7.14 -1.57 2.56
N ALA A 26 6.21 -0.68 2.89
CA ALA A 26 4.91 -1.07 3.40
C ALA A 26 4.09 -1.85 2.33
N MET A 27 4.18 -1.48 1.05
CA MET A 27 3.51 -2.19 -0.05
C MET A 27 4.03 -3.63 -0.15
N ILE A 28 5.35 -3.81 -0.16
CA ILE A 28 6.01 -5.12 -0.19
C ILE A 28 5.54 -5.97 1.00
N ASN A 29 5.55 -5.40 2.21
CA ASN A 29 5.04 -6.09 3.40
C ASN A 29 3.58 -6.54 3.24
N GLY A 30 2.71 -5.66 2.70
CA GLY A 30 1.33 -6.01 2.41
C GLY A 30 1.18 -7.17 1.41
N ILE A 31 2.00 -7.17 0.35
CA ILE A 31 2.04 -8.26 -0.65
C ILE A 31 2.46 -9.57 0.00
N LEU A 32 3.49 -9.55 0.86
CA LEU A 32 3.97 -10.73 1.57
C LEU A 32 2.88 -11.32 2.50
N TRP A 33 2.15 -10.48 3.24
CA TRP A 33 1.05 -10.93 4.10
C TRP A 33 -0.15 -11.45 3.30
N THR A 34 -0.52 -10.77 2.22
CA THR A 34 -1.57 -11.24 1.31
C THR A 34 -1.19 -12.58 0.70
N GLY A 35 0.05 -12.74 0.23
CA GLY A 35 0.58 -14.00 -0.30
C GLY A 35 0.58 -15.10 0.77
N TYR A 36 1.06 -14.81 1.98
CA TYR A 36 1.04 -15.74 3.10
C TYR A 36 -0.37 -16.25 3.41
N GLY A 37 -1.36 -15.35 3.47
CA GLY A 37 -2.75 -15.74 3.69
C GLY A 37 -3.35 -16.56 2.54
N TRP A 38 -2.88 -16.32 1.31
CA TRP A 38 -3.33 -17.01 0.11
C TRP A 38 -2.75 -18.43 -0.05
N PHE A 39 -1.48 -18.62 0.32
CA PHE A 39 -0.77 -19.90 0.18
C PHE A 39 -0.99 -20.88 1.35
N LYS A 40 -1.74 -20.49 2.39
CA LYS A 40 -2.15 -21.43 3.46
C LYS A 40 -3.13 -22.48 2.93
N THR A 41 -3.05 -23.70 3.49
CA THR A 41 -3.99 -24.81 3.23
C THR A 41 -5.45 -24.40 3.40
N TYR A 42 -5.73 -23.59 4.43
CA TYR A 42 -6.99 -22.87 4.59
C TYR A 42 -6.71 -21.38 4.44
N LYS A 43 -7.29 -20.76 3.42
CA LYS A 43 -7.06 -19.35 3.10
C LYS A 43 -7.39 -18.46 4.29
N ASP A 44 -6.44 -17.61 4.66
CA ASP A 44 -6.57 -16.64 5.74
C ASP A 44 -7.22 -15.36 5.21
N TRP A 45 -8.53 -15.45 4.97
CA TRP A 45 -9.33 -14.35 4.47
C TRP A 45 -9.20 -13.05 5.28
N PRO A 46 -9.14 -13.09 6.64
CA PRO A 46 -8.90 -11.88 7.44
C PRO A 46 -7.57 -11.18 7.08
N VAL A 47 -6.48 -11.93 6.93
CA VAL A 47 -5.17 -11.37 6.55
C VAL A 47 -5.19 -10.83 5.11
N ILE A 48 -5.83 -11.54 4.18
CA ILE A 48 -5.93 -11.12 2.78
C ILE A 48 -6.72 -9.81 2.69
N ILE A 49 -7.93 -9.76 3.24
CA ILE A 49 -8.85 -8.63 3.13
C ILE A 49 -8.29 -7.38 3.84
N SER A 50 -7.55 -7.55 4.94
CA SER A 50 -6.89 -6.43 5.61
C SER A 50 -5.73 -5.86 4.79
N ASN A 51 -4.93 -6.69 4.10
CA ASN A 51 -3.73 -6.21 3.42
C ASN A 51 -3.97 -5.72 1.98
N VAL A 52 -4.92 -6.31 1.25
CA VAL A 52 -5.18 -6.01 -0.17
C VAL A 52 -5.48 -4.51 -0.41
N PRO A 53 -6.43 -3.86 0.30
CA PRO A 53 -6.68 -2.43 0.11
C PRO A 53 -5.44 -1.60 0.41
N GLY A 54 -4.69 -1.97 1.45
CA GLY A 54 -3.46 -1.31 1.82
C GLY A 54 -2.39 -1.38 0.72
N VAL A 55 -2.24 -2.52 0.04
CA VAL A 55 -1.30 -2.66 -1.08
C VAL A 55 -1.68 -1.70 -2.21
N ILE A 56 -2.97 -1.59 -2.55
CA ILE A 56 -3.47 -0.71 -3.60
C ILE A 56 -3.18 0.77 -3.27
N PHE A 57 -3.56 1.24 -2.08
CA PHE A 57 -3.32 2.64 -1.70
C PHE A 57 -1.83 2.99 -1.65
N ARG A 58 -0.99 2.06 -1.17
CA ARG A 58 0.47 2.26 -1.13
C ARG A 58 1.08 2.28 -2.53
N PHE A 59 0.62 1.42 -3.44
CA PHE A 59 1.03 1.44 -4.84
C PHE A 59 0.67 2.76 -5.52
N ILE A 60 -0.56 3.24 -5.35
CA ILE A 60 -0.99 4.55 -5.88
C ILE A 60 -0.11 5.68 -5.31
N THR A 61 0.18 5.64 -4.01
CA THR A 61 1.05 6.65 -3.38
C THR A 61 2.45 6.67 -3.99
N VAL A 62 3.05 5.50 -4.25
CA VAL A 62 4.36 5.42 -4.92
C VAL A 62 4.27 5.96 -6.35
N LEU A 63 3.23 5.62 -7.10
CA LEU A 63 3.06 6.12 -8.47
C LEU A 63 2.92 7.64 -8.52
N THR A 64 2.16 8.24 -7.60
CA THR A 64 1.94 9.69 -7.61
C THR A 64 3.18 10.48 -7.20
N VAL A 65 4.19 9.87 -6.58
CA VAL A 65 5.52 10.48 -6.38
C VAL A 65 6.29 10.68 -7.70
N TYR A 66 5.88 10.06 -8.80
CA TYR A 66 6.56 10.23 -10.11
C TYR A 66 5.71 10.96 -11.14
N ILE A 67 4.46 11.28 -10.80
CA ILE A 67 3.52 12.01 -11.65
C ILE A 67 3.41 13.41 -11.05
N HIS A 68 4.17 14.34 -11.62
CA HIS A 68 4.19 15.75 -11.25
C HIS A 68 4.02 16.59 -12.51
#